data_AF-A0A0F9WMV8-F1
#
_entry.id   AF-A0A0F9WMV8-F1
#
_cell.length_a   1.000
_cell.length_b   1.000
_cell.length_c   1.000
_cell.angle_alpha   90.00
_cell.angle_beta   90.00
_cell.angle_gamma   90.00
#
_symmetry.space_group_name_H-M   'P 1'
#
loop_
_entity.id
_entity.type
_entity.pdbx_description
1 polymer ?
#
loop_
_entity_poly.entity_id
_entity_poly.type
_entity_poly.pdbx_seq_one_letter_code
_entity_poly.pdbx_strand_id
1 'polypeptide(L)'
;MSVTLGTHREPVPLNSEDGKLHVWACGACAAAYGGKLAEKTALECCAEMLCDCGKPVDGKHCTSCYACRVKTQDAKEQALFDKAEKIPWREYDGEMVYSDRQEFYPDVDSMVDAEDDPPDDPPRWAWACTSLKLKFNAMDLVNGQLEADDHHEESRSYIGDNDVAELQKLLDAWCEKQTVETFFPDYSRVVTCDDIVDERLADQHDEDPVSEGK
;
A
#
# COMPACT_ATOMS: atom_id res chain seq x y z
N MET A 1 4.79 38.00 24.11
CA MET A 1 4.73 36.54 23.85
C MET A 1 3.37 36.29 23.22
N SER A 2 3.34 36.11 21.89
CA SER A 2 2.11 35.93 21.14
C SER A 2 1.89 34.42 20.96
N VAL A 3 0.79 33.90 21.50
CA VAL A 3 0.35 32.52 21.27
C VAL A 3 -0.76 32.59 20.23
N THR A 4 -0.47 32.19 19.00
CA THR A 4 -1.48 31.92 17.98
C THR A 4 -2.08 30.55 18.24
N LEU A 5 -3.28 30.52 18.82
CA LEU A 5 -4.09 29.31 19.01
C LEU A 5 -4.96 29.09 17.76
N GLY A 6 -4.88 27.89 17.17
CA GLY A 6 -5.96 27.34 16.35
C GLY A 6 -7.25 27.27 17.19
N THR A 7 -8.41 27.35 16.54
CA THR A 7 -9.74 27.68 17.10
C THR A 7 -10.33 26.67 18.09
N HIS A 8 -9.64 26.38 19.19
CA HIS A 8 -10.17 25.58 20.29
C HIS A 8 -11.13 26.45 21.12
N ARG A 9 -12.40 26.06 21.20
CA ARG A 9 -13.40 26.66 22.09
C ARG A 9 -13.80 25.61 23.11
N GLU A 10 -14.01 26.04 24.35
CA GLU A 10 -14.44 25.15 25.44
C GLU A 10 -15.75 24.43 25.08
N PRO A 11 -15.91 23.15 25.45
CA PRO A 11 -17.16 22.42 25.26
C PRO A 11 -18.35 23.12 25.92
N VAL A 12 -19.51 23.11 25.26
CA VAL A 12 -20.73 23.73 25.77
C VAL A 12 -21.64 22.65 26.36
N PRO A 13 -21.98 22.71 27.66
CA PRO A 13 -22.93 21.77 28.25
C PRO A 13 -24.35 22.03 27.71
N LEU A 14 -25.05 20.97 27.30
CA LEU A 14 -26.45 21.04 26.86
C LEU A 14 -27.35 20.35 27.89
N ASN A 15 -28.14 21.15 28.60
CA ASN A 15 -29.07 20.68 29.63
C ASN A 15 -30.47 20.46 29.03
N SER A 16 -31.18 19.42 29.49
CA SER A 16 -32.63 19.30 29.24
C SER A 16 -33.43 20.25 30.12
N GLU A 17 -34.72 20.46 29.79
CA GLU A 17 -35.66 21.27 30.59
C GLU A 17 -35.78 20.79 32.06
N ASP A 18 -35.48 19.51 32.31
CA ASP A 18 -35.45 18.89 33.65
C ASP A 18 -34.16 19.20 34.44
N GLY A 19 -33.24 20.00 33.90
CA GLY A 19 -31.99 20.38 34.54
C GLY A 19 -30.93 19.28 34.60
N LYS A 20 -31.11 18.17 33.87
CA LYS A 20 -30.13 17.07 33.79
C LYS A 20 -29.23 17.25 32.57
N LEU A 21 -27.92 17.25 32.81
CA LEU A 21 -26.89 17.27 31.77
C LEU A 21 -26.82 15.91 31.10
N HIS A 22 -27.18 15.84 29.82
CA HIS A 22 -27.13 14.59 29.05
C HIS A 22 -26.08 14.60 27.94
N VAL A 23 -25.63 15.79 27.52
CA VAL A 23 -24.89 15.97 26.28
C VAL A 23 -23.92 17.15 26.40
N TRP A 24 -22.76 17.04 25.76
CA TRP A 24 -21.80 18.13 25.57
C TRP A 24 -21.63 18.41 24.09
N ALA A 25 -21.61 19.68 23.71
CA ALA A 25 -21.34 20.11 22.35
C ALA A 25 -19.90 20.60 22.19
N CYS A 26 -19.24 20.25 21.10
CA CYS A 26 -17.97 20.84 20.72
C CYS A 26 -18.13 22.36 20.53
N GLY A 27 -17.31 23.17 21.19
CA GLY A 27 -17.39 24.63 21.11
C GLY A 27 -17.09 25.20 19.72
N ALA A 28 -16.44 24.43 18.85
CA ALA A 28 -16.06 24.86 17.49
C ALA A 28 -17.10 24.49 16.43
N CYS A 29 -17.55 23.23 16.39
CA CYS A 29 -18.45 22.73 15.35
C CYS A 29 -19.87 22.41 15.83
N ALA A 30 -20.16 22.57 17.13
CA ALA A 30 -21.43 22.26 17.77
C ALA A 30 -21.87 20.78 17.69
N ALA A 31 -20.99 19.85 17.28
CA ALA A 31 -21.27 18.42 17.33
C ALA A 31 -21.52 17.99 18.78
N ALA A 32 -22.61 17.23 18.99
CA ALA A 32 -23.13 16.88 20.29
C ALA A 32 -22.80 15.43 20.65
N TYR A 33 -22.30 15.21 21.86
CA TYR A 33 -21.83 13.93 22.37
C TYR A 33 -22.54 13.58 23.68
N GLY A 34 -23.03 12.35 23.82
CA GLY A 34 -23.71 11.86 25.02
C GLY A 34 -22.90 10.82 25.79
N GLY A 35 -23.24 10.62 27.06
CA GLY A 35 -22.63 9.58 27.91
C GLY A 35 -21.49 10.06 28.81
N LYS A 36 -20.81 9.12 29.47
CA LYS A 36 -19.84 9.41 30.55
C LYS A 36 -18.58 10.16 30.09
N LEU A 37 -18.21 10.05 28.82
CA LEU A 37 -17.03 10.70 28.23
C LEU A 37 -17.39 11.91 27.35
N ALA A 38 -18.65 12.32 27.33
CA ALA A 38 -19.17 13.36 26.44
C ALA A 38 -18.37 14.67 26.49
N GLU A 39 -18.01 15.15 27.68
CA GLU A 39 -17.22 16.36 27.86
C GLU A 39 -15.84 16.26 27.21
N LYS A 40 -15.13 15.16 27.48
CA LYS A 40 -13.81 14.87 26.90
C LYS A 40 -13.89 14.72 25.38
N THR A 41 -14.89 14.00 24.89
CA THR A 41 -15.10 13.82 23.44
C THR A 41 -15.45 15.13 22.74
N ALA A 42 -16.25 15.99 23.37
CA ALA A 42 -16.55 17.32 22.86
C ALA A 42 -15.31 18.23 22.86
N LEU A 43 -14.42 18.07 23.84
CA LEU A 43 -13.12 18.77 23.89
C LEU A 43 -12.21 18.32 22.74
N GLU A 44 -12.09 17.01 22.52
CA GLU A 44 -11.19 16.43 21.52
C GLU A 44 -11.76 16.50 20.08
N CYS A 45 -13.04 16.78 19.93
CA CYS A 45 -13.79 16.78 18.66
C CYS A 45 -13.12 17.59 17.53
N CYS A 46 -12.66 18.80 17.85
CA CYS A 46 -11.95 19.67 16.91
C CYS A 46 -10.53 19.99 17.38
N ALA A 47 -10.02 19.23 18.35
CA ALA A 47 -8.63 19.35 18.75
C ALA A 47 -7.73 18.87 17.60
N GLU A 48 -6.60 19.55 17.42
CA GLU A 48 -5.59 19.11 16.48
C GLU A 48 -5.00 17.78 16.96
N MET A 49 -5.12 16.73 16.14
CA MET A 49 -4.49 15.45 16.45
C MET A 49 -2.98 15.59 16.26
N LEU A 50 -2.23 15.38 17.32
CA LEU A 50 -0.77 15.40 17.28
C LEU A 50 -0.23 13.98 17.20
N CYS A 51 0.80 13.81 16.38
CA CYS A 51 1.63 12.62 16.35
C CYS A 51 2.49 12.54 17.62
N ASP A 52 2.99 11.35 17.96
CA ASP A 52 3.93 11.14 19.07
C ASP A 52 5.19 12.03 18.99
N CYS A 53 5.58 12.47 17.78
CA CYS A 53 6.66 13.45 17.61
C CYS A 53 6.27 14.91 17.91
N GLY A 54 5.02 15.16 18.31
CA GLY A 54 4.46 16.48 18.63
C GLY A 54 3.98 17.30 17.43
N LYS A 55 4.13 16.80 16.19
CA LYS A 55 3.64 17.47 14.98
C LYS A 55 2.19 17.12 14.67
N PRO A 56 1.41 18.01 14.06
CA PRO A 56 0.04 17.69 13.64
C PRO A 56 0.00 16.55 12.64
N VAL A 57 -1.04 15.73 12.76
CA VAL A 57 -1.34 14.66 11.83
C VAL A 57 -2.02 15.24 10.59
N ASP A 58 -1.47 14.92 9.44
CA ASP A 58 -2.02 15.23 8.13
C ASP A 58 -3.00 14.12 7.72
N GLY A 59 -4.30 14.44 7.73
CA GLY A 59 -5.35 13.55 7.23
C GLY A 59 -6.29 13.02 8.31
N LYS A 60 -7.58 12.91 7.95
CA LYS A 60 -8.68 12.55 8.86
C LYS A 60 -8.60 11.11 9.41
N HIS A 61 -7.83 10.24 8.78
CA HIS A 61 -7.72 8.81 9.10
C HIS A 61 -6.30 8.38 9.48
N CYS A 62 -5.39 9.33 9.68
CA CYS A 62 -4.03 9.04 10.10
C CYS A 62 -3.90 9.18 11.62
N THR A 63 -2.94 8.47 12.21
CA THR A 63 -2.61 8.54 13.65
C THR A 63 -1.20 9.08 13.90
N SER A 64 -0.42 9.28 12.84
CA SER A 64 0.95 9.77 12.87
C SER A 64 1.15 10.77 11.75
N CYS A 65 2.07 11.72 11.89
CA CYS A 65 2.36 12.71 10.85
C CYS A 65 3.13 12.08 9.67
N TYR A 66 3.06 12.70 8.50
CA TYR A 66 3.73 12.27 7.27
C TYR A 66 5.18 11.85 7.48
N ALA A 67 5.99 12.70 8.13
CA ALA A 67 7.41 12.43 8.33
C ALA A 67 7.67 11.16 9.17
N CYS A 68 6.83 10.88 10.16
CA CYS A 68 6.93 9.65 10.95
C CYS A 68 6.45 8.42 10.18
N ARG A 69 5.45 8.58 9.31
CA ARG A 69 4.97 7.49 8.44
C ARG A 69 6.04 7.11 7.42
N VAL A 70 6.63 8.09 6.73
CA VAL A 70 7.74 7.89 5.78
C VAL A 70 8.90 7.18 6.48
N LYS A 71 9.41 7.72 7.60
CA LYS A 71 10.50 7.07 8.35
C LYS A 71 10.20 5.62 8.75
N THR A 72 8.94 5.33 9.12
CA THR A 72 8.51 3.98 9.51
C THR A 72 8.42 3.06 8.29
N GLN A 73 8.00 3.58 7.15
CA GLN A 73 7.96 2.87 5.88
C GLN A 73 9.38 2.54 5.41
N ASP A 74 10.27 3.54 5.38
CA ASP A 74 11.68 3.36 5.00
C ASP A 74 12.36 2.29 5.88
N ALA A 75 12.12 2.35 7.20
CA ALA A 75 12.69 1.35 8.12
C ALA A 75 12.13 -0.06 7.89
N LYS A 76 10.85 -0.18 7.48
CA LYS A 76 10.26 -1.48 7.14
C LYS A 76 10.82 -2.01 5.83
N GLU A 77 10.93 -1.16 4.82
CA GLU A 77 11.49 -1.50 3.52
C GLU A 77 12.95 -1.92 3.66
N GLN A 78 13.77 -1.15 4.37
CA GLN A 78 15.15 -1.52 4.65
C GLN A 78 15.23 -2.87 5.38
N ALA A 79 14.36 -3.10 6.38
CA ALA A 79 14.35 -4.38 7.10
C ALA A 79 13.90 -5.57 6.25
N LEU A 80 13.07 -5.35 5.22
CA LEU A 80 12.74 -6.36 4.21
C LEU A 80 13.96 -6.56 3.31
N PHE A 81 14.58 -5.48 2.84
CA PHE A 81 15.73 -5.52 1.95
C PHE A 81 16.88 -6.29 2.58
N ASP A 82 17.18 -6.04 3.84
CA ASP A 82 18.27 -6.71 4.58
C ASP A 82 18.06 -8.22 4.74
N LYS A 83 16.79 -8.67 4.74
CA LYS A 83 16.43 -10.09 4.89
C LYS A 83 16.23 -10.82 3.56
N ALA A 84 16.00 -10.06 2.49
CA ALA A 84 15.70 -10.62 1.19
C ALA A 84 16.92 -11.35 0.61
N GLU A 85 16.65 -12.43 -0.11
CA GLU A 85 17.65 -13.09 -0.94
C GLU A 85 18.11 -12.13 -2.05
N LYS A 86 19.43 -12.01 -2.24
CA LYS A 86 20.02 -11.14 -3.27
C LYS A 86 20.37 -11.97 -4.48
N ILE A 87 19.76 -11.63 -5.61
CA ILE A 87 19.91 -12.33 -6.89
C ILE A 87 20.60 -11.36 -7.85
N PRO A 88 21.78 -11.70 -8.39
CA PRO A 88 22.39 -10.92 -9.46
C PRO A 88 21.44 -10.77 -10.65
N TRP A 89 21.37 -9.60 -11.28
CA TRP A 89 20.43 -9.36 -12.37
C TRP A 89 20.54 -10.37 -13.53
N ARG A 90 21.74 -10.88 -13.81
CA ARG A 90 22.00 -11.89 -14.84
C ARG A 90 21.46 -13.28 -14.48
N GLU A 91 21.22 -13.53 -13.20
CA GLU A 91 20.69 -14.78 -12.66
C GLU A 91 19.18 -14.71 -12.42
N TYR A 92 18.58 -13.53 -12.53
CA TYR A 92 17.14 -13.36 -12.37
C TYR A 92 16.38 -13.87 -13.59
N ASP A 93 15.42 -14.77 -13.36
CA ASP A 93 14.62 -15.45 -14.37
C ASP A 93 13.16 -15.00 -14.42
N GLY A 94 12.79 -13.98 -13.64
CA GLY A 94 11.42 -13.45 -13.59
C GLY A 94 11.12 -12.48 -14.73
N GLU A 95 9.82 -12.35 -15.04
CA GLU A 95 9.32 -11.55 -16.18
C GLU A 95 9.08 -10.06 -15.86
N MET A 96 9.21 -9.66 -14.60
CA MET A 96 9.00 -8.28 -14.16
C MET A 96 9.90 -7.97 -12.97
N VAL A 97 10.24 -6.70 -12.79
CA VAL A 97 10.85 -6.15 -11.56
C VAL A 97 10.01 -4.97 -11.05
N TYR A 98 10.13 -4.70 -9.76
CA TYR A 98 9.47 -3.59 -9.10
C TYR A 98 10.51 -2.68 -8.45
N SER A 99 10.66 -1.45 -8.95
CA SER A 99 11.69 -0.53 -8.49
C SER A 99 11.42 -0.03 -7.07
N ASP A 100 12.47 0.45 -6.42
CA ASP A 100 12.37 1.16 -5.14
C ASP A 100 11.60 2.49 -5.25
N ARG A 101 11.43 2.99 -6.48
CA ARG A 101 10.54 4.11 -6.85
C ARG A 101 9.07 3.72 -7.02
N GLN A 102 8.72 2.47 -6.70
CA GLN A 102 7.36 1.94 -6.72
C GLN A 102 6.75 1.77 -8.12
N GLU A 103 7.57 1.53 -9.14
CA GLU A 103 7.13 1.30 -10.52
C GLU A 103 7.47 -0.12 -11.00
N PHE A 104 6.73 -0.61 -12.00
CA PHE A 104 6.88 -1.95 -12.55
C PHE A 104 7.54 -1.90 -13.94
N TYR A 105 8.52 -2.77 -14.15
CA TYR A 105 9.26 -2.86 -15.42
C TYR A 105 9.31 -4.31 -15.92
N PRO A 106 9.34 -4.52 -17.26
CA PRO A 106 9.42 -5.85 -17.87
C PRO A 106 10.74 -6.57 -17.61
N ASP A 107 11.80 -5.83 -17.30
CA ASP A 107 13.10 -6.38 -16.95
C ASP A 107 13.97 -5.31 -16.30
N VAL A 108 15.13 -5.72 -15.79
CA VAL A 108 16.10 -4.84 -15.16
C VAL A 108 16.65 -3.81 -16.15
N ASP A 109 16.89 -4.20 -17.40
CA ASP A 109 17.47 -3.32 -18.43
C ASP A 109 16.55 -2.11 -18.69
N SER A 110 15.26 -2.38 -18.89
CA SER A 110 14.21 -1.38 -19.08
C SER A 110 14.04 -0.45 -17.86
N MET A 111 14.22 -0.98 -16.66
CA MET A 111 14.19 -0.17 -15.43
C MET A 111 15.37 0.79 -15.38
N VAL A 112 16.59 0.29 -15.61
CA VAL A 112 17.79 1.15 -15.61
C VAL A 112 17.66 2.21 -16.70
N ASP A 113 17.17 1.87 -17.90
CA ASP A 113 16.96 2.86 -18.98
C ASP A 113 15.98 3.97 -18.61
N ALA A 114 14.90 3.62 -17.92
CA ALA A 114 13.84 4.57 -17.57
C ALA A 114 14.20 5.47 -16.40
N GLU A 115 14.96 4.94 -15.42
CA GLU A 115 15.22 5.63 -14.16
C GLU A 115 16.57 6.34 -14.08
N ASP A 116 17.44 6.16 -15.09
CA ASP A 116 18.72 6.87 -15.28
C ASP A 116 18.55 8.34 -15.72
N ASP A 117 17.32 8.88 -15.77
CA ASP A 117 17.04 10.30 -16.01
C ASP A 117 16.34 10.96 -14.79
N PRO A 118 17.04 11.79 -13.98
CA PRO A 118 18.42 12.26 -14.14
C PRO A 118 19.49 11.26 -13.67
N PRO A 119 20.71 11.29 -14.25
CA PRO A 119 21.76 10.26 -14.10
C PRO A 119 22.46 10.22 -12.74
N ASP A 120 22.01 11.04 -11.79
CA ASP A 120 22.69 11.22 -10.50
C ASP A 120 22.33 10.12 -9.48
N ASP A 121 21.28 9.32 -9.72
CA ASP A 121 20.81 8.30 -8.78
C ASP A 121 20.17 7.07 -9.49
N PRO A 122 20.93 6.32 -10.30
CA PRO A 122 20.41 5.16 -11.02
C PRO A 122 20.00 4.04 -10.05
N PRO A 123 18.97 3.23 -10.40
CA PRO A 123 18.46 2.18 -9.53
C PRO A 123 19.50 1.07 -9.35
N ARG A 124 19.99 0.90 -8.11
CA ARG A 124 20.99 -0.13 -7.77
C ARG A 124 20.38 -1.49 -7.45
N TRP A 125 19.07 -1.54 -7.24
CA TRP A 125 18.36 -2.76 -6.91
C TRP A 125 16.88 -2.63 -7.24
N ALA A 126 16.20 -3.77 -7.36
CA ALA A 126 14.75 -3.84 -7.51
C ALA A 126 14.19 -5.03 -6.73
N TRP A 127 12.93 -4.96 -6.34
CA TRP A 127 12.21 -6.12 -5.87
C TRP A 127 11.94 -7.08 -7.03
N ALA A 128 12.14 -8.38 -6.80
CA ALA A 128 11.65 -9.40 -7.73
C ALA A 128 10.11 -9.34 -7.79
N CYS A 129 9.52 -9.95 -8.82
CA CYS A 129 8.07 -10.09 -8.92
C CYS A 129 7.65 -11.55 -8.84
N THR A 130 6.44 -11.76 -8.34
CA THR A 130 5.70 -13.01 -8.51
C THR A 130 4.49 -12.76 -9.38
N SER A 131 4.18 -13.72 -10.25
CA SER A 131 3.02 -13.63 -11.11
C SER A 131 1.85 -14.43 -10.54
N LEU A 132 0.65 -13.87 -10.70
CA LEU A 132 -0.61 -14.50 -10.37
C LEU A 132 -1.42 -14.64 -11.66
N LYS A 133 -1.57 -15.88 -12.10
CA LYS A 133 -2.47 -16.22 -13.21
C LYS A 133 -3.91 -16.28 -12.72
N LEU A 134 -4.84 -15.92 -13.60
CA LEU A 134 -6.26 -16.02 -13.31
C LEU A 134 -6.62 -17.47 -12.91
N LYS A 135 -7.21 -17.61 -11.72
CA LYS A 135 -7.73 -18.87 -11.21
C LYS A 135 -9.05 -18.61 -10.51
N PHE A 136 -10.00 -19.52 -10.70
CA PHE A 136 -11.24 -19.54 -9.94
C PHE A 136 -11.24 -20.72 -8.98
N ASN A 137 -11.83 -20.52 -7.82
CA ASN A 137 -12.17 -21.59 -6.89
C ASN A 137 -13.67 -21.87 -7.02
N ALA A 138 -14.02 -23.05 -7.53
CA ALA A 138 -15.40 -23.48 -7.71
C ALA A 138 -16.19 -23.47 -6.39
N MET A 139 -15.54 -23.84 -5.28
CA MET A 139 -16.18 -23.84 -3.97
C MET A 139 -16.55 -22.43 -3.52
N ASP A 140 -15.62 -21.49 -3.67
CA ASP A 140 -15.85 -20.10 -3.28
C ASP A 140 -16.93 -19.46 -4.15
N LEU A 141 -16.98 -19.78 -5.45
CA LEU A 141 -18.04 -19.34 -6.35
C LEU A 141 -19.42 -19.89 -5.94
N VAL A 142 -19.51 -21.18 -5.66
CA VAL A 142 -20.77 -21.82 -5.23
C VAL A 142 -21.24 -21.21 -3.91
N ASN A 143 -20.36 -21.12 -2.92
CA ASN A 143 -20.70 -20.54 -1.61
C ASN A 143 -21.10 -19.08 -1.73
N GLY A 144 -20.34 -18.29 -2.51
CA GLY A 144 -20.64 -16.88 -2.73
C GLY A 144 -22.00 -16.67 -3.41
N GLN A 145 -22.40 -17.54 -4.34
CA GLN A 145 -23.73 -17.45 -4.97
C GLN A 145 -24.84 -17.86 -4.01
N LEU A 146 -24.64 -18.92 -3.20
CA LEU A 146 -25.61 -19.34 -2.20
C LEU A 146 -25.86 -18.23 -1.16
N GLU A 147 -24.80 -17.58 -0.70
CA GLU A 147 -24.88 -16.44 0.20
C GLU A 147 -25.58 -15.24 -0.45
N ALA A 148 -25.25 -14.92 -1.70
CA ALA A 148 -25.84 -13.77 -2.41
C ALA A 148 -27.35 -13.91 -2.64
N ASP A 149 -27.85 -15.12 -2.84
CA ASP A 149 -29.26 -15.42 -3.07
C ASP A 149 -30.03 -15.76 -1.76
N ASP A 150 -29.43 -15.53 -0.58
CA ASP A 150 -30.00 -15.84 0.73
C ASP A 150 -30.49 -17.30 0.85
N HIS A 151 -29.76 -18.24 0.24
CA HIS A 151 -30.05 -19.65 0.42
C HIS A 151 -29.83 -20.08 1.88
N HIS A 152 -30.61 -21.07 2.33
CA HIS A 152 -30.48 -21.58 3.70
C HIS A 152 -29.08 -22.17 3.93
N GLU A 153 -28.57 -22.13 5.16
CA GLU A 153 -27.21 -22.59 5.52
C GLU A 153 -26.94 -24.05 5.09
N GLU A 154 -27.99 -24.85 5.02
CA GLU A 154 -27.93 -26.26 4.60
C GLU A 154 -27.93 -26.43 3.07
N SER A 155 -28.19 -25.38 2.28
CA SER A 155 -28.31 -25.47 0.83
C SER A 155 -27.03 -25.98 0.17
N ARG A 156 -25.85 -25.70 0.77
CA ARG A 156 -24.57 -26.24 0.32
C ARG A 156 -24.54 -27.77 0.35
N SER A 157 -25.22 -28.41 1.30
CA SER A 157 -25.22 -29.88 1.45
C SER A 157 -25.89 -30.63 0.30
N TYR A 158 -26.70 -29.95 -0.51
CA TYR A 158 -27.33 -30.54 -1.70
C TYR A 158 -26.43 -30.56 -2.93
N ILE A 159 -25.25 -29.92 -2.87
CA ILE A 159 -24.27 -29.91 -3.96
C ILE A 159 -23.18 -30.92 -3.62
N GLY A 160 -23.05 -31.96 -4.44
CA GLY A 160 -22.04 -33.00 -4.20
C GLY A 160 -20.63 -32.47 -4.43
N ASP A 161 -19.66 -32.96 -3.66
CA ASP A 161 -18.25 -32.57 -3.86
C ASP A 161 -17.73 -33.00 -5.25
N ASN A 162 -18.29 -34.07 -5.83
CA ASN A 162 -18.01 -34.47 -7.20
C ASN A 162 -18.49 -33.43 -8.23
N ASP A 163 -19.63 -32.78 -7.99
CA ASP A 163 -20.18 -31.76 -8.89
C ASP A 163 -19.33 -30.48 -8.81
N VAL A 164 -18.87 -30.10 -7.60
CA VAL A 164 -17.93 -29.00 -7.41
C VAL A 164 -16.58 -29.30 -8.10
N ALA A 165 -16.09 -30.54 -8.00
CA ALA A 165 -14.87 -30.95 -8.68
C ALA A 165 -15.02 -30.95 -10.21
N GLU A 166 -16.19 -31.29 -10.75
CA GLU A 166 -16.49 -31.15 -12.18
C GLU A 166 -16.47 -29.67 -12.61
N LEU A 167 -17.12 -28.79 -11.85
CA LEU A 167 -17.08 -27.36 -12.08
C LEU A 167 -15.65 -26.80 -12.03
N GLN A 168 -14.85 -27.23 -11.06
CA GLN A 168 -13.44 -26.81 -10.96
C GLN A 168 -12.66 -27.15 -12.21
N LYS A 169 -12.82 -28.36 -12.76
CA LYS A 169 -12.14 -28.76 -14.01
C LYS A 169 -12.55 -27.89 -15.20
N LEU A 170 -13.83 -27.51 -15.28
CA LEU A 170 -14.31 -26.62 -16.34
C LEU A 170 -13.69 -25.22 -16.21
N LEU A 171 -13.62 -24.70 -14.99
CA LEU A 171 -13.02 -23.40 -14.69
C LEU A 171 -11.52 -23.40 -14.97
N ASP A 172 -10.79 -24.43 -14.54
CA ASP A 172 -9.36 -24.58 -14.80
C ASP A 172 -9.08 -24.61 -16.30
N ALA A 173 -9.79 -25.46 -17.06
CA ALA A 173 -9.63 -25.56 -18.50
C ALA A 173 -10.02 -24.28 -19.26
N TRP A 174 -10.91 -23.45 -18.68
CA TRP A 174 -11.21 -22.12 -19.23
C TRP A 174 -10.11 -21.10 -18.90
N CYS A 175 -9.59 -21.11 -17.67
CA CYS A 175 -8.50 -20.24 -17.23
C CYS A 175 -7.21 -20.49 -18.02
N GLU A 176 -6.89 -21.75 -18.33
CA GLU A 176 -5.72 -22.13 -19.15
C GLU A 176 -5.72 -21.50 -20.56
N LYS A 177 -6.89 -21.08 -21.07
CA LYS A 177 -7.00 -20.42 -22.38
C LYS A 177 -6.80 -18.90 -22.30
N GLN A 178 -6.77 -18.34 -21.09
CA GLN A 178 -6.62 -16.90 -20.89
C GLN A 178 -5.15 -16.56 -20.67
N THR A 179 -4.76 -15.37 -21.11
CA THR A 179 -3.40 -14.82 -20.92
C THR A 179 -3.36 -13.78 -19.80
N VAL A 180 -4.38 -13.75 -18.94
CA VAL A 180 -4.47 -12.77 -17.86
C VAL A 180 -3.50 -13.15 -16.75
N GLU A 181 -2.52 -12.28 -16.55
CA GLU A 181 -1.47 -12.42 -15.55
C GLU A 181 -1.28 -11.07 -14.87
N THR A 182 -1.12 -11.09 -13.55
CA THR A 182 -0.90 -9.90 -12.73
C THR A 182 0.36 -10.10 -11.92
N PHE A 183 1.20 -9.09 -11.85
CA PHE A 183 2.46 -9.15 -11.11
C PHE A 183 2.35 -8.41 -9.79
N PHE A 184 3.00 -8.97 -8.78
CA PHE A 184 3.09 -8.41 -7.44
C PHE A 184 4.55 -8.39 -7.00
N PRO A 185 4.98 -7.36 -6.26
CA PRO A 185 6.33 -7.32 -5.71
C PRO A 185 6.51 -8.46 -4.70
N ASP A 186 7.63 -9.16 -4.84
CA ASP A 186 8.09 -10.21 -3.95
C ASP A 186 9.15 -9.65 -3.00
N TYR A 187 8.68 -9.17 -1.84
CA TYR A 187 9.55 -8.60 -0.82
C TYR A 187 10.50 -9.61 -0.13
N SER A 188 10.54 -10.86 -0.58
CA SER A 188 11.50 -11.87 -0.11
C SER A 188 12.74 -11.98 -0.99
N ARG A 189 12.74 -11.42 -2.20
CA ARG A 189 13.85 -11.49 -3.16
C ARG A 189 14.13 -10.11 -3.77
N VAL A 190 15.39 -9.76 -3.85
CA VAL A 190 15.88 -8.51 -4.47
C VAL A 190 16.83 -8.85 -5.60
N VAL A 191 16.62 -8.17 -6.72
CA VAL A 191 17.50 -8.22 -7.88
C VAL A 191 18.53 -7.09 -7.76
N THR A 192 19.82 -7.43 -7.70
CA THR A 192 20.91 -6.44 -7.58
C THR A 192 21.37 -5.98 -8.97
N CYS A 193 21.41 -4.68 -9.17
CA CYS A 193 21.62 -4.03 -10.48
C CYS A 193 22.95 -3.27 -10.58
N ASP A 194 23.82 -3.35 -9.57
CA ASP A 194 25.10 -2.62 -9.56
C ASP A 194 25.93 -2.83 -10.83
N ASP A 195 26.09 -4.08 -11.26
CA ASP A 195 26.92 -4.42 -12.43
C ASP A 195 26.40 -3.79 -13.73
N ILE A 196 25.08 -3.82 -13.98
CA ILE A 196 24.49 -3.25 -15.21
C ILE A 196 24.54 -1.72 -15.20
N VAL A 197 24.35 -1.11 -14.03
CA VAL A 197 24.47 0.33 -13.87
C VAL A 197 25.92 0.77 -14.12
N ASP A 198 26.89 0.07 -13.52
CA ASP A 198 28.31 0.38 -13.69
C ASP A 198 28.78 0.15 -15.14
N GLU A 199 28.29 -0.89 -15.81
CA GLU A 199 28.52 -1.14 -17.25
C GLU A 199 28.05 0.06 -18.11
N ARG A 200 26.85 0.57 -17.85
CA ARG A 200 26.28 1.70 -18.62
C ARG A 200 26.96 3.03 -18.35
N LEU A 201 27.31 3.30 -17.09
CA LEU A 201 28.05 4.51 -16.73
C LEU A 201 29.46 4.49 -17.35
N ALA A 202 30.09 3.32 -17.49
CA ALA A 202 31.38 3.21 -18.18
C ALA A 202 31.25 3.52 -19.68
N ASP A 203 30.21 3.01 -20.34
CA ASP A 203 29.98 3.25 -21.78
C ASP A 203 29.69 4.72 -22.10
N GLN A 204 28.96 5.44 -21.23
CA GLN A 204 28.68 6.87 -21.39
C GLN A 204 29.95 7.75 -21.33
N HIS A 205 31.02 7.29 -20.67
CA HIS A 205 32.29 8.03 -20.56
C HIS A 205 33.21 7.88 -21.78
N ASP A 206 33.01 6.86 -22.63
CA ASP A 206 33.82 6.62 -23.84
C ASP A 206 33.25 7.32 -25.09
N GLU A 207 32.02 7.86 -25.02
CA GLU A 207 31.37 8.62 -26.09
C GLU A 207 31.58 10.14 -26.03
N ASP A 208 32.60 10.64 -25.32
CA ASP A 208 33.07 12.04 -25.47
C ASP A 208 34.11 12.11 -26.62
N PRO A 209 33.71 12.37 -27.89
CA PRO A 209 34.66 12.64 -28.94
C PRO A 209 35.31 13.99 -28.67
N VAL A 210 36.62 13.90 -28.46
CA VAL A 210 37.61 14.92 -28.82
C VAL A 210 37.12 15.70 -30.05
N SER A 211 36.64 16.92 -29.84
CA SER A 211 36.48 17.93 -30.89
C SER A 211 36.35 19.32 -30.26
N GLU A 212 37.03 20.36 -30.71
CA GLU A 212 38.13 20.53 -31.65
C GLU A 212 38.80 21.84 -31.22
N GLY A 213 40.13 21.86 -31.17
CA GLY A 213 40.85 23.11 -31.14
C GLY A 213 40.57 23.91 -32.42
N LYS A 214 40.12 25.15 -32.26
CA LYS A 214 40.38 26.27 -33.17
C LYS A 214 40.58 27.55 -32.37
#